data_AF-A0A2W7CB31-F1
#
_entry.id   AF-A0A2W7CB31-F1
#
_cell.length_a   1.000
_cell.length_b   1.000
_cell.length_c   1.000
_cell.angle_alpha   90.00
_cell.angle_beta   90.00
_cell.angle_gamma   90.00
#
_symmetry.space_group_name_H-M   'P 1'
#
loop_
_entity.id
_entity.type
_entity.pdbx_description
1 polymer ?
#
loop_
_entity_poly.entity_id
_entity_poly.type
_entity_poly.pdbx_seq_one_letter_code
_entity_poly.pdbx_strand_id
1 'polypeptide(L)'
;MVSIEHGIPATKADGDPRRVSDKRIAILQSAYIPWKGYFDIIGSVDIFVVYDDVQYPQKSHWHNRNLIKTQHGPKWLTVPVSKADGSFQNIDALQLPLPFLDKHWQSIANAYARAPYYKTFGPKLEALYKAAAAFTHLSELNRHFLTTLASHLGFDTQFVLSRELAAGGAKTDRLLGICRELGATSYLSGPAARAYLETDKFDAANVQVEWMDYSGYPTYPQLHGSFDPAVSVIDLLFNVGDNARDFMKAPLPRT
;
A
#
# COMPACT_ATOMS: atom_id res chain seq x y z
N MET A 1 0.95 -74.85 9.31
CA MET A 1 -0.14 -73.85 9.36
C MET A 1 0.08 -73.10 10.66
N VAL A 2 0.69 -71.93 10.70
CA VAL A 2 0.35 -70.69 9.98
C VAL A 2 1.64 -69.86 9.81
N SER A 3 1.89 -69.38 8.59
CA SER A 3 2.93 -68.38 8.28
C SER A 3 2.42 -66.99 8.67
N ILE A 4 3.23 -66.19 9.37
CA ILE A 4 3.02 -64.73 9.46
C ILE A 4 4.37 -64.05 9.24
N GLU A 5 4.53 -63.49 8.04
CA GLU A 5 5.63 -62.61 7.66
C GLU A 5 5.55 -61.28 8.40
N HIS A 6 6.71 -60.77 8.84
CA HIS A 6 6.87 -59.44 9.39
C HIS A 6 6.91 -58.41 8.25
N GLY A 7 5.80 -57.72 8.01
CA GLY A 7 5.72 -56.56 7.13
C GLY A 7 5.96 -55.27 7.90
N ILE A 8 7.10 -54.61 7.65
CA ILE A 8 7.36 -53.21 8.02
C ILE A 8 6.34 -52.32 7.28
N PRO A 9 5.60 -51.42 7.95
CA PRO A 9 4.79 -50.46 7.22
C PRO A 9 5.71 -49.42 6.58
N ALA A 10 5.77 -49.44 5.24
CA ALA A 10 6.33 -48.36 4.46
C ALA A 10 5.54 -47.08 4.74
N THR A 11 6.20 -46.07 5.29
CA THR A 11 5.72 -44.69 5.32
C THR A 11 5.55 -44.22 3.88
N LYS A 12 4.30 -44.15 3.40
CA LYS A 12 3.98 -43.35 2.22
C LYS A 12 4.21 -41.89 2.57
N ALA A 13 5.22 -41.30 1.94
CA ALA A 13 5.35 -39.86 1.84
C ALA A 13 4.19 -39.33 0.98
N ASP A 14 3.12 -38.86 1.61
CA ASP A 14 2.13 -38.01 0.95
C ASP A 14 2.66 -36.57 0.99
N GLY A 15 3.48 -36.24 0.00
CA GLY A 15 3.72 -34.86 -0.41
C GLY A 15 2.88 -34.58 -1.65
N ASP A 16 1.76 -33.87 -1.50
CA ASP A 16 0.99 -33.34 -2.63
C ASP A 16 1.83 -32.27 -3.36
N PRO A 17 2.23 -32.47 -4.63
CA PRO A 17 3.15 -31.56 -5.29
C PRO A 17 2.55 -30.22 -5.75
N ARG A 18 1.23 -29.96 -5.65
CA ARG A 18 0.63 -28.82 -6.40
C ARG A 18 -0.59 -28.13 -5.76
N ARG A 19 -0.53 -27.77 -4.47
CA ARG A 19 -1.25 -26.55 -4.03
C ARG A 19 -0.32 -25.35 -4.21
N VAL A 20 -0.26 -24.81 -5.43
CA VAL A 20 0.17 -23.41 -5.59
C VAL A 20 -0.86 -22.61 -4.80
N SER A 21 -0.47 -22.06 -3.65
CA SER A 21 -1.37 -21.17 -2.93
C SER A 21 -1.63 -19.98 -3.83
N ASP A 22 -2.91 -19.62 -4.01
CA ASP A 22 -3.29 -18.45 -4.79
C ASP A 22 -2.66 -17.21 -4.15
N LYS A 23 -1.56 -16.74 -4.74
CA LYS A 23 -0.78 -15.62 -4.24
C LYS A 23 -1.04 -14.41 -5.11
N ARG A 24 -1.71 -13.42 -4.53
CA ARG A 24 -2.09 -12.17 -5.17
C ARG A 24 -1.11 -11.07 -4.76
N ILE A 25 -0.60 -10.35 -5.75
CA ILE A 25 0.41 -9.30 -5.53
C ILE A 25 -0.04 -7.99 -6.18
N ALA A 26 0.27 -6.87 -5.53
CA ALA A 26 0.22 -5.55 -6.14
C ALA A 26 1.61 -4.92 -6.12
N ILE A 27 1.94 -4.16 -7.16
CA ILE A 27 3.23 -3.48 -7.34
C ILE A 27 2.95 -2.01 -7.62
N LEU A 28 3.23 -1.13 -6.66
CA LEU A 28 2.94 0.30 -6.75
C LEU A 28 4.07 1.12 -6.14
N GLN A 29 4.30 2.30 -6.72
CA GLN A 29 5.13 3.33 -6.10
C GLN A 29 4.49 3.79 -4.78
N SER A 30 5.30 4.08 -3.78
CA SER A 30 4.81 4.56 -2.49
C SER A 30 4.16 5.94 -2.59
N ALA A 31 3.23 6.22 -1.68
CA ALA A 31 2.52 7.49 -1.61
C ALA A 31 2.48 8.02 -0.17
N TYR A 32 2.49 9.35 -0.03
CA TYR A 32 2.43 9.99 1.27
C TYR A 32 0.97 10.02 1.77
N ILE A 33 0.69 9.29 2.86
CA ILE A 33 -0.62 9.22 3.54
C ILE A 33 -1.81 9.18 2.55
N PRO A 34 -1.86 8.22 1.60
CA PRO A 34 -2.77 8.26 0.48
C PRO A 34 -4.25 8.14 0.91
N TRP A 35 -5.15 8.42 -0.02
CA TRP A 35 -6.59 8.21 0.16
C TRP A 35 -6.94 6.73 0.35
N LYS A 36 -8.14 6.43 0.85
CA LYS A 36 -8.55 5.06 1.24
C LYS A 36 -8.45 4.03 0.11
N GLY A 37 -8.65 4.41 -1.16
CA GLY A 37 -8.56 3.45 -2.27
C GLY A 37 -7.15 2.90 -2.51
N TYR A 38 -6.10 3.62 -2.11
CA TYR A 38 -4.73 3.08 -2.13
C TYR A 38 -4.57 1.96 -1.08
N PHE A 39 -5.23 2.08 0.06
CA PHE A 39 -5.24 1.02 1.06
C PHE A 39 -6.14 -0.14 0.67
N ASP A 40 -7.12 0.06 -0.20
CA ASP A 40 -7.92 -1.06 -0.72
C ASP A 40 -7.11 -1.99 -1.62
N ILE A 41 -6.17 -1.47 -2.43
CA ILE A 41 -5.28 -2.34 -3.19
C ILE A 41 -4.29 -3.06 -2.26
N ILE A 42 -3.76 -2.40 -1.21
CA ILE A 42 -2.94 -3.05 -0.18
C ILE A 42 -3.73 -4.20 0.47
N GLY A 43 -4.92 -3.92 0.96
CA GLY A 43 -5.76 -4.89 1.66
C GLY A 43 -6.36 -5.99 0.79
N SER A 44 -6.17 -5.92 -0.52
CA SER A 44 -6.67 -6.90 -1.48
C SER A 44 -5.62 -7.93 -1.90
N VAL A 45 -4.37 -7.81 -1.43
CA VAL A 45 -3.25 -8.64 -1.86
C VAL A 45 -2.51 -9.25 -0.67
N ASP A 46 -1.84 -10.38 -0.90
CA ASP A 46 -0.99 -11.03 0.09
C ASP A 46 0.34 -10.28 0.23
N ILE A 47 0.88 -9.81 -0.91
CA ILE A 47 2.13 -9.04 -0.97
C ILE A 47 1.90 -7.71 -1.69
N PHE A 48 2.27 -6.63 -1.03
CA PHE A 48 2.38 -5.31 -1.62
C PHE A 48 3.86 -4.97 -1.84
N VAL A 49 4.25 -4.82 -3.10
CA VAL A 49 5.61 -4.43 -3.48
C VAL A 49 5.68 -2.92 -3.63
N VAL A 50 6.50 -2.29 -2.78
CA VAL A 50 6.86 -0.88 -2.87
C VAL A 50 7.86 -0.71 -4.00
N TYR A 51 7.40 -0.14 -5.11
CA TYR A 51 8.15 -0.02 -6.37
C TYR A 51 8.81 1.35 -6.50
N ASP A 52 9.75 1.67 -5.61
CA ASP A 52 10.36 3.01 -5.50
C ASP A 52 11.75 3.13 -6.11
N ASP A 53 12.35 2.03 -6.54
CA ASP A 53 13.63 2.01 -7.26
C ASP A 53 13.46 2.31 -8.76
N VAL A 54 12.54 3.23 -9.05
CA VAL A 54 12.22 3.77 -10.36
C VAL A 54 12.08 5.28 -10.29
N GLN A 55 12.17 5.91 -11.45
CA GLN A 55 12.16 7.35 -11.60
C GLN A 55 10.95 8.02 -10.93
N TYR A 56 11.23 9.07 -10.14
CA TYR A 56 10.25 9.98 -9.58
C TYR A 56 9.49 10.71 -10.70
N PRO A 57 8.17 10.55 -10.81
CA PRO A 57 7.39 11.19 -11.86
C PRO A 57 7.37 12.72 -11.70
N GLN A 58 7.59 13.46 -12.78
CA GLN A 58 7.53 14.93 -12.72
C GLN A 58 6.11 15.48 -12.61
N LYS A 59 5.11 14.72 -13.08
CA LYS A 59 3.71 15.15 -13.24
C LYS A 59 2.74 14.57 -12.19
N SER A 60 3.12 13.49 -11.51
CA SER A 60 2.32 12.91 -10.42
C SER A 60 2.83 13.47 -9.10
N HIS A 61 1.93 13.92 -8.24
CA HIS A 61 2.29 14.56 -6.99
C HIS A 61 1.93 13.72 -5.75
N TRP A 62 1.34 12.54 -5.93
CA TRP A 62 0.82 11.76 -4.80
C TRP A 62 1.93 11.11 -3.96
N HIS A 63 3.13 10.95 -4.53
CA HIS A 63 4.30 10.38 -3.85
C HIS A 63 4.71 11.18 -2.61
N ASN A 64 4.61 12.50 -2.67
CA ASN A 64 5.09 13.38 -1.61
C ASN A 64 4.02 14.34 -1.07
N ARG A 65 2.76 14.25 -1.51
CA ARG A 65 1.69 15.05 -0.93
C ARG A 65 0.32 14.40 -1.00
N ASN A 66 -0.52 14.75 -0.05
CA ASN A 66 -1.95 14.46 -0.10
C ASN A 66 -2.79 15.55 0.59
N LEU A 67 -4.10 15.47 0.44
CA LEU A 67 -5.08 16.39 1.00
C LEU A 67 -5.54 15.95 2.39
N ILE A 68 -5.72 16.93 3.28
CA ILE A 68 -6.55 16.81 4.48
C ILE A 68 -7.71 17.79 4.39
N LYS A 69 -8.80 17.50 5.07
CA LYS A 69 -9.98 18.38 5.08
C LYS A 69 -9.90 19.35 6.26
N THR A 70 -10.06 20.64 5.99
CA THR A 70 -10.05 21.68 7.04
C THR A 70 -11.31 22.53 6.98
N GLN A 71 -11.55 23.33 8.02
CA GLN A 71 -12.67 24.29 8.05
C GLN A 71 -12.61 25.33 6.92
N HIS A 72 -11.44 25.54 6.32
CA HIS A 72 -11.21 26.46 5.20
C HIS A 72 -11.15 25.74 3.84
N GLY A 73 -11.56 24.47 3.79
CA GLY A 73 -11.49 23.61 2.60
C GLY A 73 -10.29 22.63 2.63
N PRO A 74 -10.10 21.86 1.54
CA PRO A 74 -8.99 20.92 1.42
C PRO A 74 -7.63 21.63 1.47
N LYS A 75 -6.70 21.06 2.23
CA LYS A 75 -5.34 21.57 2.41
C LYS A 75 -4.32 20.50 2.03
N TRP A 76 -3.37 20.87 1.16
CA TRP A 76 -2.22 20.01 0.85
C TRP A 76 -1.27 19.93 2.04
N LEU A 77 -0.86 18.71 2.37
CA LEU A 77 0.34 18.41 3.13
C LEU A 77 1.39 17.90 2.15
N THR A 78 2.50 18.63 2.02
CA THR A 78 3.55 18.33 1.05
C THR A 78 4.85 18.07 1.76
N VAL A 79 5.32 16.83 1.69
CA VAL A 79 6.66 16.42 2.07
C VAL A 79 7.64 17.12 1.13
N PRO A 80 8.49 18.01 1.64
CA PRO A 80 9.53 18.60 0.82
C PRO A 80 10.50 17.49 0.41
N VAL A 81 11.03 17.58 -0.81
CA VAL A 81 12.02 16.61 -1.33
C VAL A 81 13.14 17.38 -2.01
N SER A 82 14.38 16.99 -1.73
CA SER A 82 15.56 17.51 -2.39
C SER A 82 15.88 16.64 -3.60
N LYS A 83 16.11 17.28 -4.75
CA LYS A 83 16.58 16.62 -5.97
C LYS A 83 17.99 17.07 -6.27
N ALA A 84 18.86 16.19 -6.74
CA ALA A 84 20.14 16.62 -7.31
C ALA A 84 19.87 17.32 -8.64
N ASP A 85 20.54 18.46 -8.84
CA ASP A 85 20.35 19.31 -10.02
C ASP A 85 20.47 18.53 -11.34
N GLY A 86 19.53 18.76 -12.25
CA GLY A 86 19.57 18.26 -13.62
C GLY A 86 19.36 16.75 -13.82
N SER A 87 19.12 15.96 -12.77
CA SER A 87 19.01 14.50 -12.88
C SER A 87 17.60 13.95 -12.66
N PHE A 88 17.24 12.92 -13.44
CA PHE A 88 16.15 12.02 -13.10
C PHE A 88 16.60 11.16 -11.92
N GLN A 89 15.86 11.19 -10.81
CA GLN A 89 16.16 10.43 -9.60
C GLN A 89 15.08 9.39 -9.33
N ASN A 90 15.49 8.26 -8.78
CA ASN A 90 14.55 7.28 -8.25
C ASN A 90 13.85 7.81 -6.98
N ILE A 91 12.66 7.29 -6.70
CA ILE A 91 11.86 7.71 -5.52
C ILE A 91 12.62 7.40 -4.22
N ASP A 92 13.29 6.25 -4.16
CA ASP A 92 14.07 5.84 -2.99
C ASP A 92 15.35 6.65 -2.75
N ALA A 93 15.82 7.39 -3.76
CA ALA A 93 16.96 8.31 -3.64
C ALA A 93 16.56 9.73 -3.19
N LEU A 94 15.27 10.04 -3.08
CA LEU A 94 14.80 11.38 -2.71
C LEU A 94 14.99 11.64 -1.21
N GLN A 95 15.85 12.60 -0.90
CA GLN A 95 16.14 13.01 0.47
C GLN A 95 15.12 14.03 0.99
N LEU A 96 14.89 13.97 2.30
CA LEU A 96 13.92 14.82 3.00
C LEU A 96 14.65 15.95 3.73
N PRO A 97 14.43 17.23 3.35
CA PRO A 97 14.87 18.34 4.18
C PRO A 97 13.95 18.46 5.40
N LEU A 98 14.54 18.48 6.60
CA LEU A 98 13.85 18.74 7.86
C LEU A 98 13.91 20.24 8.19
N PRO A 99 12.92 20.81 8.94
CA PRO A 99 11.75 20.15 9.54
C PRO A 99 10.43 20.39 8.78
N PHE A 100 9.56 19.37 8.71
CA PHE A 100 8.17 19.51 8.19
C PHE A 100 7.12 18.70 8.96
N LEU A 101 7.52 17.62 9.63
CA LEU A 101 6.60 16.66 10.29
C LEU A 101 5.74 17.32 11.37
N ASP A 102 6.32 18.15 12.23
CA ASP A 102 5.56 18.85 13.28
C ASP A 102 4.47 19.76 12.71
N LYS A 103 4.77 20.47 11.62
CA LYS A 103 3.82 21.33 10.93
C LYS A 103 2.69 20.53 10.28
N HIS A 104 3.01 19.36 9.71
CA HIS A 104 2.01 18.45 9.18
C HIS A 104 1.11 17.92 10.28
N TRP A 105 1.69 17.43 11.38
CA TRP A 105 0.94 16.94 12.52
C TRP A 105 0.04 18.02 13.13
N GLN A 106 0.55 19.23 13.38
CA GLN A 106 -0.27 20.35 13.87
C GLN A 106 -1.44 20.67 12.93
N SER A 107 -1.22 20.61 11.61
CA SER A 107 -2.29 20.81 10.63
C SER A 107 -3.38 19.73 10.74
N ILE A 108 -2.99 18.48 10.93
CA ILE A 108 -3.90 17.34 11.12
C ILE A 108 -4.65 17.46 12.44
N ALA A 109 -3.93 17.69 13.54
CA ALA A 109 -4.51 17.86 14.86
C ALA A 109 -5.58 18.97 14.87
N ASN A 110 -5.26 20.14 14.30
CA ASN A 110 -6.21 21.25 14.21
C ASN A 110 -7.42 20.92 13.31
N ALA A 111 -7.21 20.17 12.22
CA ALA A 111 -8.28 19.79 11.31
C ALA A 111 -9.26 18.78 11.94
N TYR A 112 -8.77 17.86 12.77
CA TYR A 112 -9.53 16.69 13.22
C TYR A 112 -9.77 16.62 14.72
N ALA A 113 -9.35 17.60 15.52
CA ALA A 113 -9.51 17.59 16.99
C ALA A 113 -10.94 17.33 17.49
N ARG A 114 -11.95 17.66 16.67
CA ARG A 114 -13.38 17.46 16.99
C ARG A 114 -13.98 16.20 16.36
N ALA A 115 -13.18 15.39 15.67
CA ALA A 115 -13.67 14.19 15.01
C ALA A 115 -14.02 13.11 16.06
N PRO A 116 -15.05 12.28 15.83
CA PRO A 116 -15.54 11.31 16.81
C PRO A 116 -14.44 10.38 17.37
N TYR A 117 -13.47 9.99 16.55
CA TYR A 117 -12.40 9.06 16.93
C TYR A 117 -11.05 9.75 17.16
N TYR A 118 -11.01 11.07 17.31
CA TYR A 118 -9.77 11.80 17.59
C TYR A 118 -9.07 11.32 18.86
N LYS A 119 -9.82 11.04 19.93
CA LYS A 119 -9.23 10.54 21.19
C LYS A 119 -8.53 9.18 21.01
N THR A 120 -9.01 8.36 20.09
CA THR A 120 -8.47 7.01 19.82
C THR A 120 -7.27 7.07 18.88
N PHE A 121 -7.38 7.82 17.77
CA PHE A 121 -6.34 7.84 16.72
C PHE A 121 -5.37 9.01 16.83
N GLY A 122 -5.72 10.09 17.52
CA GLY A 122 -4.88 11.27 17.68
C GLY A 122 -3.51 10.93 18.29
N PRO A 123 -3.45 10.30 19.49
CA PRO A 123 -2.18 9.91 20.09
C PRO A 123 -1.38 8.90 19.23
N LYS A 124 -2.06 7.98 18.55
CA LYS A 124 -1.42 6.98 17.67
C LYS A 124 -0.76 7.65 16.46
N LEU A 125 -1.47 8.56 15.80
CA LEU A 125 -0.95 9.30 14.65
C LEU A 125 0.11 10.32 15.07
N GLU A 126 0.00 10.94 16.24
CA GLU A 126 1.08 11.79 16.77
C GLU A 126 2.37 10.99 16.96
N ALA A 127 2.29 9.81 17.56
CA ALA A 127 3.43 8.91 17.74
C ALA A 127 4.00 8.47 16.38
N LEU A 128 3.14 8.20 15.39
CA LEU A 128 3.53 7.88 14.01
C LEU A 128 4.38 9.00 13.40
N TYR A 129 3.93 10.27 13.50
CA TYR A 129 4.65 11.44 13.00
C TYR A 129 5.96 11.70 13.75
N LYS A 130 6.01 11.46 15.07
CA LYS A 130 7.24 11.58 15.86
C LYS A 130 8.27 10.52 15.46
N ALA A 131 7.86 9.27 15.34
CA ALA A 131 8.73 8.18 14.89
C ALA A 131 9.25 8.40 13.46
N ALA A 132 8.45 9.06 12.63
CA ALA A 132 8.82 9.37 11.25
C ALA A 132 10.04 10.30 11.12
N ALA A 133 10.44 11.01 12.19
CA ALA A 133 11.62 11.88 12.19
C ALA A 133 12.95 11.12 12.03
N ALA A 134 12.96 9.80 12.21
CA ALA A 134 14.15 8.96 12.02
C ALA A 134 14.48 8.71 10.53
N PHE A 135 13.56 8.94 9.61
CA PHE A 135 13.74 8.63 8.18
C PHE A 135 14.27 9.83 7.41
N THR A 136 15.24 9.57 6.52
CA THR A 136 15.90 10.61 5.72
C THR A 136 15.50 10.55 4.23
N HIS A 137 14.83 9.48 3.80
CA HIS A 137 14.39 9.29 2.41
C HIS A 137 12.86 9.17 2.30
N LEU A 138 12.31 9.64 1.17
CA LEU A 138 10.87 9.63 0.91
C LEU A 138 10.27 8.22 0.94
N SER A 139 10.94 7.25 0.31
CA SER A 139 10.45 5.87 0.26
C SER A 139 10.34 5.24 1.65
N GLU A 140 11.32 5.47 2.53
CA GLU A 140 11.32 4.96 3.90
C GLU A 140 10.21 5.59 4.73
N LEU A 141 10.06 6.93 4.62
CA LEU A 141 8.99 7.68 5.26
C LEU A 141 7.61 7.15 4.82
N ASN A 142 7.38 7.05 3.51
CA ASN A 142 6.11 6.58 2.97
C ASN A 142 5.83 5.15 3.40
N ARG A 143 6.81 4.24 3.33
CA ARG A 143 6.64 2.86 3.81
C ARG A 143 6.23 2.81 5.27
N HIS A 144 6.86 3.61 6.14
CA HIS A 144 6.50 3.71 7.56
C HIS A 144 5.05 4.15 7.77
N PHE A 145 4.58 5.16 7.04
CA PHE A 145 3.18 5.59 7.08
C PHE A 145 2.24 4.51 6.53
N LEU A 146 2.57 3.91 5.38
CA LEU A 146 1.74 2.91 4.72
C LEU A 146 1.55 1.66 5.59
N THR A 147 2.64 1.09 6.13
CA THR A 147 2.55 -0.12 6.97
C THR A 147 1.78 0.15 8.25
N THR A 148 2.02 1.29 8.92
CA THR A 148 1.33 1.62 10.16
C THR A 148 -0.16 1.91 9.96
N LEU A 149 -0.51 2.66 8.91
CA LEU A 149 -1.91 2.94 8.58
C LEU A 149 -2.63 1.68 8.09
N ALA A 150 -1.97 0.81 7.33
CA ALA A 150 -2.54 -0.47 6.92
C ALA A 150 -2.85 -1.37 8.13
N SER A 151 -1.95 -1.42 9.11
CA SER A 151 -2.18 -2.12 10.38
C SER A 151 -3.36 -1.53 11.16
N HIS A 152 -3.50 -0.21 11.23
CA HIS A 152 -4.67 0.44 11.84
C HIS A 152 -5.99 0.16 11.12
N LEU A 153 -5.95 -0.18 9.83
CA LEU A 153 -7.10 -0.60 9.04
C LEU A 153 -7.33 -2.12 9.11
N GLY A 154 -6.53 -2.85 9.89
CA GLY A 154 -6.65 -4.31 10.04
C GLY A 154 -6.21 -5.08 8.80
N PHE A 155 -5.26 -4.57 8.03
CA PHE A 155 -4.62 -5.32 6.95
C PHE A 155 -3.34 -6.01 7.44
N ASP A 156 -3.16 -7.27 7.06
CA ASP A 156 -1.99 -8.11 7.36
C ASP A 156 -1.10 -8.34 6.12
N THR A 157 -1.16 -7.40 5.18
CA THR A 157 -0.43 -7.48 3.91
C THR A 157 1.08 -7.43 4.14
N GLN A 158 1.82 -8.35 3.50
CA GLN A 158 3.28 -8.33 3.52
C GLN A 158 3.81 -7.20 2.62
N PHE A 159 4.68 -6.34 3.16
CA PHE A 159 5.35 -5.30 2.37
C PHE A 159 6.77 -5.72 1.97
N VAL A 160 7.06 -5.69 0.67
CA VAL A 160 8.37 -6.00 0.09
C VAL A 160 8.88 -4.78 -0.68
N LEU A 161 10.18 -4.52 -0.66
CA LEU A 161 10.79 -3.46 -1.48
C LEU A 161 11.23 -4.04 -2.82
N SER A 162 10.90 -3.39 -3.93
CA SER A 162 11.32 -3.87 -5.26
C SER A 162 12.84 -3.97 -5.43
N ARG A 163 13.61 -3.10 -4.78
CA ARG A 163 15.08 -3.13 -4.78
C ARG A 163 15.70 -4.35 -4.10
N GLU A 164 14.92 -5.08 -3.29
CA GLU A 164 15.36 -6.31 -2.63
C GLU A 164 15.18 -7.54 -3.53
N LEU A 165 14.55 -7.37 -4.70
CA LEU A 165 14.26 -8.43 -5.66
C LEU A 165 15.26 -8.43 -6.82
N ALA A 166 15.57 -9.61 -7.35
CA ALA A 166 16.48 -9.79 -8.47
C ALA A 166 15.84 -9.47 -9.84
N ALA A 167 14.53 -9.30 -9.88
CA ALA A 167 13.75 -8.99 -11.08
C ALA A 167 14.28 -7.77 -11.85
N GLY A 168 15.00 -8.06 -12.94
CA GLY A 168 15.47 -7.08 -13.92
C GLY A 168 14.44 -6.74 -15.00
N GLY A 169 14.90 -6.05 -16.05
CA GLY A 169 14.07 -5.61 -17.17
C GLY A 169 13.46 -4.22 -16.95
N ALA A 170 12.51 -3.85 -17.81
CA ALA A 170 11.85 -2.55 -17.75
C ALA A 170 10.34 -2.70 -18.01
N LYS A 171 9.54 -1.73 -17.51
CA LYS A 171 8.09 -1.67 -17.73
C LYS A 171 7.41 -3.02 -17.40
N THR A 172 6.62 -3.57 -18.31
CA THR A 172 5.90 -4.83 -18.15
C THR A 172 6.81 -5.99 -17.75
N ASP A 173 7.98 -6.12 -18.38
CA ASP A 173 8.87 -7.27 -18.15
C ASP A 173 9.39 -7.29 -16.71
N ARG A 174 9.65 -6.10 -16.15
CA ARG A 174 10.05 -5.97 -14.75
C ARG A 174 8.93 -6.35 -13.79
N LEU A 175 7.71 -5.90 -14.06
CA LEU A 175 6.54 -6.24 -13.23
C LEU A 175 6.27 -7.75 -13.26
N LEU A 176 6.37 -8.39 -14.44
CA LEU A 176 6.23 -9.82 -14.58
C LEU A 176 7.37 -10.58 -13.87
N GLY A 177 8.60 -10.09 -13.96
CA GLY A 177 9.74 -10.64 -13.24
C GLY A 177 9.52 -10.68 -11.73
N ILE A 178 9.04 -9.57 -11.16
CA ILE A 178 8.67 -9.47 -9.73
C ILE A 178 7.57 -10.48 -9.38
N CYS A 179 6.53 -10.58 -10.21
CA CYS A 179 5.44 -11.55 -9.99
C CYS A 179 5.96 -12.99 -9.97
N ARG A 180 6.85 -13.36 -10.90
CA ARG A 180 7.44 -14.70 -10.96
C ARG A 180 8.35 -15.00 -9.77
N GLU A 181 9.21 -14.06 -9.41
CA GLU A 181 10.13 -14.21 -8.27
C GLU A 181 9.39 -14.43 -6.95
N LEU A 182 8.26 -13.73 -6.78
CA LEU A 182 7.42 -13.88 -5.60
C LEU A 182 6.43 -15.04 -5.69
N GLY A 183 6.35 -15.74 -6.83
CA GLY A 183 5.43 -16.85 -7.05
C GLY A 183 3.95 -16.43 -7.08
N ALA A 184 3.65 -15.28 -7.68
CA ALA A 184 2.29 -14.79 -7.84
C ALA A 184 1.49 -15.64 -8.84
N THR A 185 0.24 -15.92 -8.53
CA THR A 185 -0.75 -16.42 -9.49
C THR A 185 -1.66 -15.30 -10.00
N SER A 186 -1.71 -14.17 -9.29
CA SER A 186 -2.47 -12.99 -9.69
C SER A 186 -1.71 -11.68 -9.43
N TYR A 187 -1.79 -10.76 -10.39
CA TYR A 187 -1.27 -9.41 -10.31
C TYR A 187 -2.43 -8.40 -10.33
N LEU A 188 -2.70 -7.78 -9.18
CA LEU A 188 -3.72 -6.75 -9.03
C LEU A 188 -3.12 -5.37 -9.32
N SER A 189 -3.69 -4.66 -10.29
CA SER A 189 -3.24 -3.33 -10.69
C SER A 189 -4.36 -2.30 -10.72
N GLY A 190 -3.98 -1.01 -10.74
CA GLY A 190 -4.92 0.08 -10.96
C GLY A 190 -5.35 0.16 -12.44
N PRO A 191 -6.56 0.66 -12.75
CA PRO A 191 -7.09 0.67 -14.11
C PRO A 191 -6.28 1.53 -15.08
N ALA A 192 -5.51 2.52 -14.59
CA ALA A 192 -4.62 3.32 -15.41
C ALA A 192 -3.50 2.50 -16.09
N ALA A 193 -3.10 1.36 -15.50
CA ALA A 193 -2.06 0.52 -16.07
C ALA A 193 -2.51 -0.21 -17.35
N ARG A 194 -3.82 -0.29 -17.62
CA ARG A 194 -4.35 -0.82 -18.90
C ARG A 194 -3.80 -0.11 -20.13
N ALA A 195 -3.38 1.14 -19.99
CA ALA A 195 -2.83 1.92 -21.09
C ALA A 195 -1.41 1.49 -21.52
N TYR A 196 -0.70 0.71 -20.71
CA TYR A 196 0.70 0.35 -20.99
C TYR A 196 1.09 -1.09 -20.64
N LEU A 197 0.25 -1.83 -19.89
CA LEU A 197 0.57 -3.18 -19.46
C LEU A 197 0.28 -4.20 -20.58
N GLU A 198 1.28 -4.98 -20.96
CA GLU A 198 1.12 -6.05 -21.96
C GLU A 198 0.60 -7.34 -21.26
N THR A 199 -0.71 -7.48 -21.13
CA THR A 199 -1.36 -8.59 -20.38
C THR A 199 -1.02 -9.97 -20.93
N ASP A 200 -0.83 -10.10 -22.24
CA ASP A 200 -0.51 -11.38 -22.90
C ASP A 200 0.78 -12.02 -22.32
N LYS A 201 1.74 -11.19 -21.88
CA LYS A 201 2.98 -11.69 -21.24
C LYS A 201 2.71 -12.33 -19.88
N PHE A 202 1.74 -11.80 -19.13
CA PHE A 202 1.32 -12.35 -17.84
C PHE A 202 0.51 -13.64 -18.04
N ASP A 203 -0.41 -13.65 -19.00
CA ASP A 203 -1.20 -14.84 -19.35
C ASP A 203 -0.31 -16.00 -19.78
N ALA A 204 0.70 -15.74 -20.64
CA ALA A 204 1.70 -16.73 -21.03
C ALA A 204 2.57 -17.24 -19.86
N ALA A 205 2.60 -16.50 -18.75
CA ALA A 205 3.30 -16.88 -17.52
C ALA A 205 2.39 -17.51 -16.46
N ASN A 206 1.11 -17.75 -16.77
CA ASN A 206 0.08 -18.19 -15.82
C ASN A 206 -0.09 -17.23 -14.63
N VAL A 207 0.04 -15.92 -14.88
CA VAL A 207 -0.25 -14.87 -13.90
C VAL A 207 -1.49 -14.11 -14.37
N GLN A 208 -2.59 -14.20 -13.64
CA GLN A 208 -3.82 -13.50 -14.00
C GLN A 208 -3.67 -12.01 -13.68
N VAL A 209 -3.94 -11.12 -14.65
CA VAL A 209 -3.99 -9.68 -14.38
C VAL A 209 -5.40 -9.28 -13.96
N GLU A 210 -5.49 -8.67 -12.79
CA GLU A 210 -6.74 -8.16 -12.21
C GLU A 210 -6.69 -6.64 -12.06
N TRP A 211 -7.88 -6.02 -12.00
CA TRP A 211 -8.02 -4.57 -12.03
C TRP A 211 -8.86 -4.09 -10.87
N MET A 212 -8.34 -3.11 -10.13
CA MET A 212 -9.11 -2.42 -9.10
C MET A 212 -10.29 -1.65 -9.70
N ASP A 213 -11.45 -1.78 -9.05
CA ASP A 213 -12.60 -0.92 -9.27
C ASP A 213 -12.69 0.15 -8.16
N TYR A 214 -12.33 1.37 -8.53
CA TYR A 214 -12.36 2.53 -7.63
C TYR A 214 -13.69 3.30 -7.63
N SER A 215 -14.73 2.83 -8.33
CA SER A 215 -16.05 3.48 -8.34
C SER A 215 -16.88 3.14 -7.09
N GLY A 216 -18.03 3.77 -6.84
CA GLY A 216 -19.02 3.25 -5.87
C GLY A 216 -18.57 3.10 -4.42
N TYR A 217 -17.59 3.87 -3.95
CA TYR A 217 -17.20 3.85 -2.54
C TYR A 217 -18.34 4.34 -1.63
N PRO A 218 -18.63 3.64 -0.52
CA PRO A 218 -19.54 4.17 0.49
C PRO A 218 -19.02 5.50 1.04
N THR A 219 -19.93 6.45 1.21
CA THR A 219 -19.67 7.73 1.87
C THR A 219 -19.77 7.56 3.37
N TYR A 220 -19.02 8.35 4.12
CA TYR A 220 -19.09 8.42 5.58
C TYR A 220 -19.20 9.87 6.05
N PRO A 221 -19.68 10.12 7.28
CA PRO A 221 -19.70 11.46 7.84
C PRO A 221 -18.28 12.04 7.91
N GLN A 222 -18.08 13.24 7.37
CA GLN A 222 -16.83 13.98 7.49
C GLN A 222 -17.06 15.29 8.22
N LEU A 223 -16.04 15.79 8.92
CA LEU A 223 -16.02 17.18 9.35
C LEU A 223 -16.03 18.14 8.15
N HIS A 224 -16.30 19.42 8.41
CA HIS A 224 -16.10 20.53 7.45
C HIS A 224 -16.97 20.46 6.19
N GLY A 225 -18.20 19.97 6.29
CA GLY A 225 -19.21 20.05 5.21
C GLY A 225 -19.27 18.82 4.30
N SER A 226 -19.51 19.04 3.00
CA SER A 226 -19.77 17.99 2.01
C SER A 226 -18.67 16.93 1.93
N PHE A 227 -19.03 15.68 1.68
CA PHE A 227 -18.09 14.58 1.53
C PHE A 227 -17.06 14.83 0.42
N ASP A 228 -15.78 14.61 0.72
CA ASP A 228 -14.67 14.67 -0.23
C ASP A 228 -13.97 13.29 -0.26
N PRO A 229 -14.04 12.54 -1.37
CA PRO A 229 -13.40 11.23 -1.48
C PRO A 229 -11.88 11.28 -1.68
N ALA A 230 -11.31 12.44 -2.00
CA ALA A 230 -9.91 12.57 -2.41
C ALA A 230 -8.94 12.79 -1.24
N VAL A 231 -9.44 12.96 -0.03
CA VAL A 231 -8.63 13.20 1.17
C VAL A 231 -7.91 11.94 1.65
N SER A 232 -6.83 12.14 2.42
CA SER A 232 -6.06 11.09 3.07
C SER A 232 -6.94 10.13 3.88
N VAL A 233 -6.54 8.87 3.95
CA VAL A 233 -7.18 7.85 4.82
C VAL A 233 -7.20 8.26 6.30
N ILE A 234 -6.35 9.21 6.72
CA ILE A 234 -6.38 9.80 8.05
C ILE A 234 -7.77 10.38 8.37
N ASP A 235 -8.43 10.98 7.37
CA ASP A 235 -9.80 11.48 7.48
C ASP A 235 -10.78 10.35 7.84
N LEU A 236 -10.67 9.20 7.17
CA LEU A 236 -11.49 8.02 7.45
C LEU A 236 -11.27 7.54 8.89
N LEU A 237 -10.02 7.36 9.32
CA LEU A 237 -9.69 6.92 10.67
C LEU A 237 -10.24 7.88 11.75
N PHE A 238 -10.14 9.19 11.54
CA PHE A 238 -10.64 10.15 12.53
C PHE A 238 -12.16 10.23 12.60
N ASN A 239 -12.85 10.03 11.48
CA ASN A 239 -14.30 10.17 11.42
C ASN A 239 -15.06 8.89 11.81
N VAL A 240 -14.56 7.72 11.44
CA VAL A 240 -15.27 6.44 11.64
C VAL A 240 -14.47 5.39 12.40
N GLY A 241 -13.18 5.63 12.66
CA GLY A 241 -12.34 4.80 13.51
C GLY A 241 -12.35 3.32 13.14
N ASP A 242 -12.72 2.46 14.09
CA ASP A 242 -12.72 1.00 13.91
C ASP A 242 -13.73 0.54 12.84
N ASN A 243 -14.73 1.36 12.50
CA ASN A 243 -15.67 1.11 11.40
C ASN A 243 -15.12 1.51 10.03
N ALA A 244 -13.84 1.89 9.91
CA ALA A 244 -13.22 2.30 8.64
C ALA A 244 -13.45 1.28 7.51
N ARG A 245 -13.41 -0.01 7.84
CA ARG A 245 -13.59 -1.11 6.88
C ARG A 245 -14.97 -1.15 6.24
N ASP A 246 -16.00 -0.61 6.89
CA ASP A 246 -17.36 -0.53 6.33
C ASP A 246 -17.46 0.43 5.15
N PHE A 247 -16.49 1.35 5.01
CA PHE A 247 -16.44 2.36 3.95
C PHE A 247 -15.31 2.11 2.94
N MET A 248 -14.76 0.90 2.96
CA MET A 248 -13.67 0.41 2.13
C MET A 248 -14.12 -0.84 1.36
N LYS A 249 -13.41 -1.18 0.29
CA LYS A 249 -13.76 -2.32 -0.57
C LYS A 249 -12.86 -3.54 -0.38
N ALA A 250 -11.71 -3.40 0.26
CA ALA A 250 -10.79 -4.52 0.46
C ALA A 250 -11.48 -5.66 1.23
N PRO A 251 -11.30 -6.92 0.77
CA PRO A 251 -11.93 -8.08 1.39
C PRO A 251 -11.47 -8.26 2.83
N LEU A 252 -12.35 -8.81 3.66
CA LEU A 252 -11.97 -9.25 5.00
C LEU A 252 -10.85 -10.30 4.92
N PRO A 253 -10.00 -10.43 5.95
CA PRO A 253 -8.93 -11.42 5.97
C PRO A 253 -9.47 -12.82 5.63
N ARG A 254 -8.73 -13.57 4.81
CA ARG A 254 -9.03 -14.98 4.57
C ARG A 254 -8.75 -15.72 5.89
N THR A 255 -9.81 -16.18 6.56
CA THR A 255 -9.75 -17.03 7.76
C THR A 255 -9.16 -18.39 7.47
#